data_AF-A0A925DZ33-F1
#
_entry.id   AF-A0A925DZ33-F1
#
_cell.length_a   1.000
_cell.length_b   1.000
_cell.length_c   1.000
_cell.angle_alpha   90.00
_cell.angle_beta   90.00
_cell.angle_gamma   90.00
#
_symmetry.space_group_name_H-M   'P 1'
#
loop_
_entity.id
_entity.type
_entity.pdbx_description
1 polymer ?
#
loop_
_entity_poly.entity_id
_entity_poly.type
_entity_poly.pdbx_seq_one_letter_code
_entity_poly.pdbx_strand_id
1 'polypeptide(L)'
;ILSIGAGLLAYLLGDFGAWPYFALVYSFWLGNIFAIRFDLTEPMCFALALAAIIAYRQERYRWTIFLLMLSTLTKELGLVIAAGLALHAAFGRGKWRWSSLIFGGPLLLFLTWWGIMRLWFGRLPLGYPAAKLHRIPFQGLFSDRVDTPINFILLSVLLAIPTTVLLIAALSTIWQKWRKKPRQFPVSAALILPAAGFVMTMPDVSWEDPVAAYRIALPIVVAGLLFLGECYPRRLKLIAALWLPAAIIPLMIPGLWT
;
A
#
# COMPACT_ATOMS: atom_id res chain seq x y z
N ILE A 1 15.81 6.31 -6.50
CA ILE A 1 14.98 5.63 -5.47
C ILE A 1 13.88 4.77 -6.10
N LEU A 2 13.08 5.31 -7.04
CA LEU A 2 12.05 4.54 -7.75
C LEU A 2 12.58 3.24 -8.38
N SER A 3 13.72 3.30 -9.08
CA SER A 3 14.35 2.12 -9.70
C SER A 3 14.76 1.06 -8.68
N ILE A 4 15.12 1.46 -7.45
CA ILE A 4 15.44 0.53 -6.36
C ILE A 4 14.17 -0.17 -5.91
N GLY A 5 13.08 0.58 -5.67
CA GLY A 5 11.77 0.00 -5.34
C GLY A 5 11.29 -0.98 -6.42
N ALA A 6 11.37 -0.59 -7.69
CA ALA A 6 11.03 -1.45 -8.82
C ALA A 6 11.90 -2.71 -8.89
N GLY A 7 13.22 -2.58 -8.68
CA GLY A 7 14.14 -3.72 -8.65
C GLY A 7 13.83 -4.71 -7.52
N LEU A 8 13.52 -4.22 -6.31
CA LEU A 8 13.13 -5.06 -5.18
C LEU A 8 11.78 -5.76 -5.43
N LEU A 9 10.83 -5.06 -6.04
CA LEU A 9 9.55 -5.66 -6.44
C LEU A 9 9.75 -6.71 -7.55
N ALA A 10 10.60 -6.44 -8.54
CA ALA A 10 10.95 -7.39 -9.60
C ALA A 10 11.60 -8.66 -9.02
N TYR A 11 12.49 -8.49 -8.05
CA TYR A 11 13.10 -9.61 -7.32
C TYR A 11 12.04 -10.45 -6.59
N LEU A 12 11.11 -9.81 -5.87
CA LEU A 12 10.01 -10.53 -5.20
C LEU A 12 9.09 -11.26 -6.18
N LEU A 13 8.74 -10.63 -7.31
CA LEU A 13 7.92 -11.25 -8.34
C LEU A 13 8.63 -12.44 -9.01
N GLY A 14 9.92 -12.31 -9.31
CA GLY A 14 10.73 -13.38 -9.87
C GLY A 14 10.83 -14.58 -8.92
N ASP A 15 11.00 -14.33 -7.63
CA ASP A 15 11.03 -15.38 -6.60
C ASP A 15 9.67 -16.09 -6.43
N PHE A 16 8.56 -15.45 -6.82
CA PHE A 16 7.24 -16.08 -6.91
C PHE A 16 6.99 -16.80 -8.24
N GLY A 17 7.95 -16.81 -9.18
CA GLY A 17 7.79 -17.38 -10.52
C GLY A 17 6.92 -16.53 -11.45
N ALA A 18 6.60 -15.28 -11.06
CA ALA A 18 5.91 -14.32 -11.90
C ALA A 18 6.92 -13.56 -12.77
N TRP A 19 6.44 -12.94 -13.87
CA TRP A 19 7.32 -12.22 -14.78
C TRP A 19 7.81 -10.91 -14.13
N PRO A 20 9.13 -10.71 -13.93
CA PRO A 20 9.65 -9.57 -13.16
C PRO A 20 9.30 -8.19 -13.75
N TYR A 21 9.07 -8.10 -15.07
CA TYR A 21 8.71 -6.87 -15.75
C TYR A 21 7.39 -6.24 -15.26
N PHE A 22 6.51 -7.01 -14.59
CA PHE A 22 5.33 -6.42 -13.96
C PHE A 22 5.67 -5.46 -12.82
N ALA A 23 6.92 -5.43 -12.33
CA ALA A 23 7.39 -4.38 -11.44
C ALA A 23 7.40 -2.99 -12.11
N LEU A 24 7.40 -2.90 -13.44
CA LEU A 24 7.26 -1.63 -14.16
C LEU A 24 5.91 -0.96 -13.86
N VAL A 25 4.87 -1.74 -13.55
CA VAL A 25 3.57 -1.19 -13.13
C VAL A 25 3.73 -0.30 -11.89
N TYR A 26 4.62 -0.66 -10.97
CA TYR A 26 4.93 0.19 -9.81
C TYR A 26 5.61 1.49 -10.24
N SER A 27 6.63 1.45 -11.09
CA SER A 27 7.31 2.67 -11.57
C SER A 27 6.39 3.61 -12.33
N PHE A 28 5.51 3.06 -13.17
CA PHE A 28 4.59 3.81 -14.02
C PHE A 28 3.24 4.06 -13.34
N TRP A 29 3.05 3.66 -12.09
CA TRP A 29 1.84 3.97 -11.36
C TRP A 29 1.69 5.49 -11.20
N LEU A 30 0.48 5.99 -11.46
CA LEU A 30 0.10 7.40 -11.32
C LEU A 30 0.65 8.05 -10.05
N GLY A 31 0.42 7.40 -8.91
CA GLY A 31 0.86 7.91 -7.61
C GLY A 31 2.37 8.09 -7.52
N ASN A 32 3.17 7.22 -8.13
CA ASN A 32 4.63 7.34 -8.12
C ASN A 32 5.13 8.42 -9.06
N ILE A 33 4.49 8.60 -10.22
CA ILE A 33 4.80 9.69 -11.15
C ILE A 33 4.58 11.05 -10.47
N PHE A 34 3.43 11.23 -9.81
CA PHE A 34 3.15 12.43 -9.03
C PHE A 34 4.10 12.58 -7.83
N ALA A 35 4.41 11.48 -7.13
CA ALA A 35 5.33 11.52 -6.01
C ALA A 35 6.73 12.02 -6.40
N ILE A 36 7.22 11.61 -7.57
CA ILE A 36 8.49 12.12 -8.12
C ILE A 36 8.37 13.58 -8.51
N ARG A 37 7.28 13.96 -9.20
CA ARG A 37 7.10 15.32 -9.69
C ARG A 37 7.03 16.35 -8.56
N PHE A 38 6.40 16.01 -7.45
CA PHE A 38 6.27 16.89 -6.29
C PHE A 38 7.39 16.72 -5.25
N ASP A 39 8.45 15.97 -5.57
CA ASP A 39 9.59 15.67 -4.70
C ASP A 39 9.19 15.13 -3.31
N LEU A 40 8.40 14.06 -3.33
CA LEU A 40 7.83 13.48 -2.13
C LEU A 40 8.48 12.16 -1.72
N THR A 41 8.25 11.78 -0.47
CA THR A 41 8.96 10.69 0.20
C THR A 41 8.33 9.30 -0.01
N GLU A 42 7.20 9.17 -0.70
CA GLU A 42 6.54 7.88 -0.95
C GLU A 42 7.45 6.86 -1.64
N PRO A 43 8.21 7.18 -2.71
CA PRO A 43 9.07 6.20 -3.36
C PRO A 43 10.12 5.61 -2.41
N MET A 44 10.65 6.43 -1.48
CA MET A 44 11.58 5.97 -0.45
C MET A 44 10.89 5.07 0.58
N CYS A 45 9.70 5.47 1.03
CA CYS A 45 8.87 4.67 1.93
C CYS A 45 8.65 3.26 1.39
N PHE A 46 8.25 3.13 0.13
CA PHE A 46 7.97 1.82 -0.48
C PHE A 46 9.24 1.04 -0.83
N ALA A 47 10.35 1.69 -1.22
CA ALA A 47 11.62 0.98 -1.39
C ALA A 47 12.08 0.32 -0.08
N LEU A 48 12.00 1.03 1.04
CA LEU A 48 12.30 0.50 2.37
C LEU A 48 11.30 -0.59 2.80
N ALA A 49 10.01 -0.40 2.53
CA ALA A 49 8.98 -1.39 2.84
C ALA A 49 9.18 -2.70 2.05
N LEU A 50 9.52 -2.61 0.77
CA LEU A 50 9.84 -3.78 -0.07
C LEU A 50 11.10 -4.51 0.42
N ALA A 51 12.15 -3.77 0.81
CA ALA A 51 13.32 -4.35 1.44
C ALA A 51 12.96 -5.07 2.75
N ALA A 52 12.05 -4.49 3.55
CA ALA A 52 11.56 -5.12 4.77
C ALA A 52 10.78 -6.41 4.50
N ILE A 53 9.98 -6.47 3.43
CA ILE A 53 9.28 -7.70 2.99
C ILE A 53 10.32 -8.77 2.62
N ILE A 54 11.38 -8.43 1.89
CA ILE A 54 12.46 -9.37 1.54
C ILE A 54 13.14 -9.90 2.81
N ALA A 55 13.53 -9.01 3.73
CA ALA A 55 14.13 -9.40 5.00
C ALA A 55 13.19 -10.30 5.84
N TYR A 56 11.88 -10.02 5.81
CA TYR A 56 10.88 -10.80 6.53
C TYR A 56 10.76 -12.22 5.96
N ARG A 57 10.79 -12.36 4.63
CA ARG A 57 10.78 -13.67 3.96
C ARG A 57 12.01 -14.50 4.30
N GLN A 58 13.18 -13.86 4.41
CA GLN A 58 14.43 -14.46 4.86
C GLN A 58 14.52 -14.68 6.38
N GLU A 59 13.42 -14.49 7.12
CA GLU A 59 13.35 -14.62 8.60
C GLU A 59 14.26 -13.67 9.39
N ARG A 60 14.77 -12.60 8.75
CA ARG A 60 15.62 -11.59 9.36
C ARG A 60 14.78 -10.52 10.07
N TYR A 61 14.03 -10.90 11.10
CA TYR A 61 13.03 -10.04 11.76
C TYR A 61 13.58 -8.70 12.29
N ARG A 62 14.82 -8.68 12.80
CA ARG A 62 15.45 -7.44 13.28
C ARG A 62 15.60 -6.40 12.16
N TRP A 63 16.04 -6.86 10.99
CA TRP A 63 16.15 -6.02 9.80
C TRP A 63 14.79 -5.61 9.26
N THR A 64 13.79 -6.50 9.30
CA THR A 64 12.41 -6.14 8.96
C THR A 64 11.90 -4.98 9.82
N ILE A 65 12.05 -5.06 11.15
CA ILE A 65 11.59 -4.02 12.07
C ILE A 65 12.31 -2.71 11.79
N PHE A 66 13.64 -2.73 11.69
CA PHE A 66 14.45 -1.55 11.41
C PHE A 66 14.03 -0.86 10.09
N LEU A 67 13.88 -1.64 9.01
CA LEU A 67 13.48 -1.11 7.70
C LEU A 67 12.04 -0.56 7.71
N LEU A 68 11.11 -1.19 8.44
CA LEU A 68 9.75 -0.67 8.60
C LEU A 68 9.69 0.60 9.46
N MET A 69 10.55 0.71 10.47
CA MET A 69 10.68 1.94 11.27
C MET A 69 11.16 3.09 10.39
N LEU A 70 12.21 2.87 9.58
CA LEU A 70 12.68 3.88 8.61
C LEU A 70 11.61 4.20 7.57
N SER A 71 10.93 3.19 7.02
CA SER A 71 9.83 3.38 6.08
C SER A 71 8.72 4.24 6.68
N THR A 72 8.32 3.96 7.91
CA THR A 72 7.28 4.72 8.62
C THR A 72 7.71 6.15 8.92
N LEU A 73 8.99 6.37 9.22
CA LEU A 73 9.55 7.70 9.43
C LEU A 73 9.53 8.55 8.15
N THR A 74 9.68 7.90 6.97
CA THR A 74 9.57 8.60 5.68
C THR A 74 8.12 8.94 5.31
N LYS A 75 7.18 8.01 5.54
CA LYS A 75 5.73 8.18 5.41
C LYS A 75 4.98 7.17 6.27
N GLU A 76 3.86 7.61 6.83
CA GLU A 76 2.90 6.82 7.59
C GLU A 76 2.36 5.59 6.83
N LEU A 77 2.40 5.59 5.49
CA LEU A 77 2.03 4.46 4.65
C LEU A 77 2.88 3.20 4.91
N GLY A 78 4.08 3.35 5.47
CA GLY A 78 4.89 2.24 5.95
C GLY A 78 4.19 1.38 6.99
N LEU A 79 3.31 1.98 7.81
CA LEU A 79 2.52 1.26 8.82
C LEU A 79 1.52 0.29 8.19
N VAL A 80 1.01 0.59 7.00
CA VAL A 80 0.08 -0.29 6.28
C VAL A 80 0.77 -1.61 5.91
N ILE A 81 2.01 -1.52 5.42
CA ILE A 81 2.83 -2.70 5.12
C ILE A 81 3.26 -3.42 6.42
N ALA A 82 3.63 -2.66 7.46
CA ALA A 82 3.97 -3.23 8.76
C ALA A 82 2.80 -4.03 9.36
N ALA A 83 1.57 -3.52 9.27
CA ALA A 83 0.36 -4.20 9.71
C ALA A 83 0.17 -5.52 8.97
N GLY A 84 0.39 -5.55 7.65
CA GLY A 84 0.20 -6.77 6.85
C GLY A 84 1.23 -7.84 7.17
N LEU A 85 2.49 -7.45 7.36
CA LEU A 85 3.55 -8.36 7.82
C LEU A 85 3.30 -8.86 9.25
N ALA A 86 2.81 -8.01 10.14
CA ALA A 86 2.46 -8.40 11.50
C ALA A 86 1.27 -9.37 11.53
N LEU A 87 0.23 -9.15 10.72
CA LEU A 87 -0.89 -10.08 10.55
C LEU A 87 -0.40 -11.44 10.08
N HIS A 88 0.47 -11.47 9.07
CA HIS A 88 1.07 -12.73 8.60
C HIS A 88 1.96 -13.38 9.68
N ALA A 89 2.73 -12.60 10.45
CA ALA A 89 3.56 -13.15 11.53
C ALA A 89 2.72 -13.80 12.64
N ALA A 90 1.61 -13.16 13.04
CA ALA A 90 0.70 -13.67 14.07
C ALA A 90 -0.09 -14.89 13.58
N PHE A 91 -0.85 -14.74 12.50
CA PHE A 91 -1.81 -15.75 12.05
C PHE A 91 -1.21 -16.75 11.07
N GLY A 92 -0.24 -16.32 10.25
CA GLY A 92 0.42 -17.13 9.24
C GLY A 92 1.66 -17.87 9.74
N ARG A 93 2.30 -17.44 10.83
CA ARG A 93 3.44 -18.17 11.44
C ARG A 93 3.27 -18.49 12.92
N GLY A 94 2.23 -18.00 13.59
CA GLY A 94 2.05 -18.19 15.04
C GLY A 94 3.07 -17.43 15.90
N LYS A 95 3.88 -16.54 15.32
CA LYS A 95 4.97 -15.81 15.99
C LYS A 95 4.45 -14.49 16.57
N TRP A 96 3.55 -14.57 17.54
CA TRP A 96 2.90 -13.40 18.17
C TRP A 96 3.88 -12.35 18.71
N ARG A 97 4.98 -12.78 19.36
CA ARG A 97 6.03 -11.87 19.85
C ARG A 97 6.69 -11.07 18.73
N TRP A 98 6.94 -11.69 17.59
CA TRP A 98 7.53 -10.99 16.45
C TRP A 98 6.50 -10.11 15.74
N SER A 99 5.24 -10.54 15.67
CA SER A 99 4.13 -9.73 15.16
C SER A 99 4.00 -8.40 15.92
N SER A 100 3.98 -8.46 17.26
CA SER A 100 3.89 -7.25 18.10
C SER A 100 5.10 -6.33 17.92
N LEU A 101 6.30 -6.87 17.71
CA LEU A 101 7.49 -6.05 17.44
C LEU A 101 7.50 -5.45 16.01
N ILE A 102 7.07 -6.21 15.01
CA ILE A 102 7.00 -5.79 13.60
C ILE A 102 6.05 -4.61 13.41
N PHE A 103 4.91 -4.62 14.10
CA PHE A 103 3.98 -3.48 14.07
C PHE A 103 4.28 -2.44 15.14
N GLY A 104 4.57 -2.89 16.36
CA GLY A 104 4.77 -2.04 17.53
C GLY A 104 6.00 -1.14 17.42
N GLY A 105 7.12 -1.61 16.85
CA GLY A 105 8.31 -0.77 16.65
C GLY A 105 8.03 0.46 15.79
N PRO A 106 7.57 0.29 14.54
CA PRO A 106 7.17 1.39 13.67
C PRO A 106 6.06 2.26 14.26
N LEU A 107 5.04 1.66 14.90
CA LEU A 107 3.95 2.40 15.51
C LEU A 107 4.43 3.27 16.68
N LEU A 108 5.26 2.74 17.57
CA LEU A 108 5.82 3.49 18.69
C LEU A 108 6.68 4.65 18.20
N LEU A 109 7.50 4.44 17.15
CA LEU A 109 8.29 5.51 16.55
C LEU A 109 7.38 6.61 16.00
N PHE A 110 6.33 6.24 15.26
CA PHE A 110 5.35 7.17 14.73
C PHE A 110 4.65 7.96 15.84
N LEU A 111 4.16 7.28 16.88
CA LEU A 111 3.50 7.92 18.03
C LEU A 111 4.45 8.82 18.82
N THR A 112 5.72 8.43 18.96
CA THR A 112 6.75 9.23 19.63
C THR A 112 6.98 10.52 18.87
N TRP A 113 7.15 10.44 17.55
CA TRP A 113 7.25 11.62 16.70
C TRP A 113 6.01 12.51 16.81
N TRP A 114 4.82 11.90 16.84
CA TRP A 114 3.58 12.64 17.00
C TRP A 114 3.47 13.35 18.34
N GLY A 115 3.96 12.73 19.42
CA GLY A 115 4.08 13.33 20.74
C GLY A 115 5.02 14.53 20.75
N ILE A 116 6.19 14.41 20.12
CA ILE A 116 7.14 15.52 19.95
C ILE A 116 6.47 16.69 19.21
N MET A 117 5.78 16.41 18.11
CA MET A 117 5.05 17.43 17.35
C MET A 117 3.97 18.11 18.20
N ARG A 118 3.23 17.35 19.03
CA ARG A 118 2.23 17.93 19.94
C ARG A 118 2.87 18.86 20.97
N LEU A 119 4.02 18.48 21.53
CA LEU A 119 4.74 19.30 22.51
C LEU A 119 5.29 20.58 21.87
N TRP A 120 5.73 20.50 20.62
CA TRP A 120 6.28 21.65 19.89
C TRP A 120 5.21 22.62 19.40
N PHE A 121 4.12 22.12 18.80
CA PHE A 121 3.12 22.94 18.13
C PHE A 121 1.85 23.19 18.95
N GLY A 122 1.73 22.59 20.15
CA GLY A 122 0.61 22.78 21.07
C GLY A 122 -0.73 22.19 20.61
N ARG A 123 -0.83 21.68 19.38
CA ARG A 123 -2.04 21.05 18.81
C ARG A 123 -1.69 19.73 18.13
N LEU A 124 -2.61 18.77 18.21
CA LEU A 124 -2.50 17.52 17.47
C LEU A 124 -2.93 17.74 16.01
N PRO A 125 -2.23 17.12 15.03
CA PRO A 125 -2.61 17.17 13.62
C PRO A 125 -4.02 16.65 13.30
N LEU A 126 -4.63 15.86 14.20
CA LEU A 126 -6.01 15.37 14.07
C LEU A 126 -7.10 16.43 14.27
N GLY A 127 -6.73 17.65 14.69
CA GLY A 127 -7.68 18.75 14.87
C GLY A 127 -8.31 19.25 13.57
N TYR A 128 -7.82 18.81 12.41
CA TYR A 128 -8.38 19.18 11.12
C TYR A 128 -9.64 18.35 10.83
N PRO A 129 -10.84 18.94 10.75
CA PRO A 129 -12.09 18.20 10.57
C PRO A 129 -12.14 17.38 9.28
N ALA A 130 -11.29 17.72 8.31
CA ALA A 130 -11.18 17.07 7.01
C ALA A 130 -10.37 15.74 7.03
N ALA A 131 -9.65 15.44 8.13
CA ALA A 131 -8.80 14.25 8.24
C ALA A 131 -9.48 13.06 8.96
N LYS A 132 -10.81 13.07 9.11
CA LYS A 132 -11.54 11.99 9.79
C LYS A 132 -11.63 10.77 8.88
N LEU A 133 -11.21 9.62 9.42
CA LEU A 133 -11.39 8.33 8.76
C LEU A 133 -12.86 7.92 8.77
N HIS A 134 -13.32 7.39 7.64
CA HIS A 134 -14.69 6.92 7.48
C HIS A 134 -14.84 5.49 7.96
N ARG A 135 -15.96 5.20 8.63
CA ARG A 135 -16.31 3.83 9.05
C ARG A 135 -16.97 3.04 7.91
N ILE A 136 -17.62 3.73 6.98
CA ILE A 136 -18.28 3.13 5.83
C ILE A 136 -17.28 3.05 4.67
N PRO A 137 -17.03 1.86 4.09
CA PRO A 137 -16.11 1.71 2.97
C PRO A 137 -16.48 2.60 1.79
N PHE A 138 -15.50 3.30 1.23
CA PHE A 138 -15.64 4.19 0.07
C PHE A 138 -16.63 5.35 0.26
N GLN A 139 -17.00 5.70 1.50
CA GLN A 139 -17.94 6.79 1.74
C GLN A 139 -17.49 8.10 1.07
N GLY A 140 -16.21 8.43 1.15
CA GLY A 140 -15.67 9.64 0.52
C GLY A 140 -15.69 9.63 -1.01
N LEU A 141 -15.79 8.47 -1.66
CA LEU A 141 -15.96 8.39 -3.11
C LEU A 141 -17.34 8.88 -3.56
N PHE A 142 -18.35 8.75 -2.69
CA PHE A 142 -19.73 9.22 -2.93
C PHE A 142 -20.00 10.60 -2.33
N SER A 143 -18.96 11.30 -1.86
CA SER A 143 -19.08 12.68 -1.39
C SER A 143 -19.40 13.60 -2.56
N ASP A 144 -20.30 14.57 -2.36
CA ASP A 144 -20.65 15.60 -3.34
C ASP A 144 -19.45 16.46 -3.79
N ARG A 145 -18.32 16.33 -3.10
CA ARG A 145 -17.06 17.06 -3.35
C ARG A 145 -16.14 16.37 -4.36
N VAL A 146 -16.52 15.21 -4.88
CA VAL A 146 -15.86 14.64 -6.07
C VAL A 146 -16.40 15.40 -7.28
N ASP A 147 -15.77 16.55 -7.55
CA ASP A 147 -16.31 17.63 -8.39
C ASP A 147 -16.67 17.26 -9.84
N THR A 148 -16.22 16.11 -10.36
CA THR A 148 -16.53 15.69 -11.73
C THR A 148 -16.87 14.19 -11.86
N PRO A 149 -17.83 13.83 -12.75
CA PRO A 149 -18.18 12.43 -13.01
C PRO A 149 -17.00 11.62 -13.57
N ILE A 150 -16.07 12.26 -14.26
CA ILE A 150 -14.86 11.64 -14.78
C ILE A 150 -13.94 11.18 -13.63
N ASN A 151 -13.73 12.03 -12.62
CA ASN A 151 -12.93 11.66 -11.44
C ASN A 151 -13.55 10.48 -10.70
N PHE A 152 -14.86 10.48 -10.52
CA PHE A 152 -15.57 9.35 -9.91
C PHE A 152 -15.33 8.03 -10.67
N ILE A 153 -15.45 8.06 -12.00
CA ILE A 153 -15.23 6.88 -12.85
C ILE A 153 -13.77 6.41 -12.75
N LEU A 154 -12.79 7.32 -12.86
CA LEU A 154 -11.37 6.98 -12.81
C LEU A 154 -10.97 6.42 -11.44
N LEU A 155 -11.41 7.03 -10.35
CA LEU A 155 -11.16 6.53 -8.98
C LEU A 155 -11.83 5.17 -8.76
N SER A 156 -13.04 4.98 -9.28
CA SER A 156 -13.74 3.70 -9.20
C SER A 156 -13.00 2.60 -9.94
N VAL A 157 -12.65 2.84 -11.22
CA VAL A 157 -12.05 1.85 -12.11
C VAL A 157 -10.60 1.54 -11.74
N LEU A 158 -9.81 2.54 -11.34
CA LEU A 158 -8.38 2.34 -11.06
C LEU A 158 -8.11 1.94 -9.60
N LEU A 159 -8.97 2.33 -8.66
CA LEU A 159 -8.77 2.06 -7.23
C LEU A 159 -9.89 1.23 -6.60
N ALA A 160 -11.14 1.70 -6.57
CA ALA A 160 -12.18 1.07 -5.75
C ALA A 160 -12.50 -0.37 -6.19
N ILE A 161 -12.72 -0.57 -7.49
CA ILE A 161 -13.03 -1.88 -8.09
C ILE A 161 -11.83 -2.84 -7.94
N PRO A 162 -10.58 -2.48 -8.34
CA PRO A 162 -9.44 -3.37 -8.12
C PRO A 162 -9.22 -3.71 -6.63
N THR A 163 -9.39 -2.73 -5.74
CA THR A 163 -9.23 -2.94 -4.29
C THR A 163 -10.25 -3.94 -3.75
N THR A 164 -11.53 -3.79 -4.10
CA THR A 164 -12.58 -4.71 -3.68
C THR A 164 -12.36 -6.12 -4.22
N VAL A 165 -12.05 -6.24 -5.52
CA VAL A 165 -11.77 -7.54 -6.16
C VAL A 165 -10.56 -8.22 -5.52
N LEU A 166 -9.48 -7.48 -5.28
CA LEU A 166 -8.27 -7.99 -4.61
C LEU A 166 -8.56 -8.41 -3.18
N LEU A 167 -9.35 -7.63 -2.43
CA LEU A 167 -9.72 -7.97 -1.06
C LEU A 167 -10.54 -9.27 -1.01
N ILE A 168 -11.55 -9.42 -1.87
CA ILE A 168 -12.37 -10.64 -1.96
C ILE A 168 -11.49 -11.84 -2.36
N ALA A 169 -10.58 -11.66 -3.32
CA ALA A 169 -9.64 -12.70 -3.73
C ALA A 169 -8.66 -13.08 -2.60
N ALA A 170 -8.16 -12.11 -1.84
CA ALA A 170 -7.27 -12.34 -0.71
C ALA A 170 -8.00 -13.10 0.42
N LEU A 171 -9.20 -12.65 0.81
CA LEU A 171 -10.02 -13.29 1.84
C LEU A 171 -10.39 -14.73 1.44
N SER A 172 -10.81 -14.96 0.20
CA SER A 172 -11.11 -16.31 -0.29
C SER A 172 -9.87 -17.20 -0.30
N THR A 173 -8.70 -16.67 -0.70
CA THR A 173 -7.43 -17.42 -0.68
C THR A 173 -7.01 -17.77 0.75
N ILE A 174 -7.10 -16.82 1.67
CA ILE A 174 -6.80 -17.03 3.09
C ILE A 174 -7.75 -18.08 3.65
N TRP A 175 -9.06 -17.95 3.42
CA TRP A 175 -10.07 -18.89 3.90
C TRP A 175 -9.85 -20.31 3.38
N GLN A 176 -9.63 -20.47 2.07
CA GLN A 176 -9.40 -21.78 1.45
C GLN A 176 -8.12 -22.44 1.97
N LYS A 177 -7.03 -21.69 2.09
CA LYS A 177 -5.76 -22.24 2.59
C LYS A 177 -5.83 -22.54 4.09
N TRP A 178 -6.43 -21.65 4.87
CA TRP A 178 -6.61 -21.80 6.31
C TRP A 178 -7.45 -23.04 6.65
N ARG A 179 -8.51 -23.32 5.87
CA ARG A 179 -9.35 -24.52 6.02
C ARG A 179 -8.58 -25.82 5.77
N LYS A 180 -7.59 -25.81 4.86
CA LYS A 180 -6.76 -26.99 4.55
C LYS A 180 -5.59 -27.16 5.52
N LYS A 181 -4.87 -26.08 5.80
CA LYS A 181 -3.74 -26.03 6.72
C LYS A 181 -3.77 -24.72 7.50
N PRO A 182 -4.25 -24.73 8.76
CA PRO A 182 -4.24 -23.53 9.57
C PRO A 182 -2.80 -23.04 9.74
N ARG A 183 -2.59 -21.72 9.63
CA ARG A 183 -1.27 -21.06 9.68
C ARG A 183 -0.38 -21.26 8.44
N GLN A 184 -0.93 -21.51 7.26
CA GLN A 184 -0.12 -21.51 6.02
C GLN A 184 -0.84 -20.74 4.89
N PHE A 185 -0.98 -19.43 5.06
CA PHE A 185 -1.48 -18.54 4.02
C PHE A 185 -0.38 -17.58 3.54
N PRO A 186 -0.42 -17.13 2.27
CA PRO A 186 0.64 -16.35 1.64
C PRO A 186 0.82 -14.98 2.29
N VAL A 187 2.07 -14.50 2.34
CA VAL A 187 2.43 -13.18 2.88
C VAL A 187 1.69 -12.08 2.13
N SER A 188 1.64 -12.19 0.80
CA SER A 188 1.02 -11.19 -0.07
C SER A 188 -0.48 -10.99 0.19
N ALA A 189 -1.22 -12.06 0.50
CA ALA A 189 -2.64 -11.94 0.87
C ALA A 189 -2.83 -11.19 2.19
N ALA A 190 -1.91 -11.36 3.14
CA ALA A 190 -1.92 -10.63 4.40
C ALA A 190 -1.68 -9.12 4.21
N LEU A 191 -0.84 -8.75 3.23
CA LEU A 191 -0.57 -7.35 2.88
C LEU A 191 -1.79 -6.65 2.27
N ILE A 192 -2.64 -7.38 1.55
CA ILE A 192 -3.87 -6.82 0.96
C ILE A 192 -4.84 -6.36 2.04
N LEU A 193 -4.97 -7.07 3.16
CA LEU A 193 -5.97 -6.74 4.19
C LEU A 193 -5.85 -5.29 4.71
N PRO A 194 -4.70 -4.85 5.26
CA PRO A 194 -4.55 -3.47 5.70
C PRO A 194 -4.49 -2.49 4.53
N ALA A 195 -3.95 -2.88 3.37
CA ALA A 195 -3.89 -1.99 2.22
C ALA A 195 -5.29 -1.65 1.69
N ALA A 196 -6.15 -2.66 1.56
CA ALA A 196 -7.53 -2.49 1.15
C ALA A 196 -8.35 -1.78 2.25
N GLY A 197 -8.17 -2.16 3.51
CA GLY A 197 -8.82 -1.48 4.64
C GLY A 197 -8.47 0.00 4.70
N PHE A 198 -7.20 0.34 4.44
CA PHE A 198 -6.73 1.71 4.38
C PHE A 198 -7.40 2.49 3.24
N VAL A 199 -7.38 1.96 2.01
CA VAL A 199 -8.05 2.61 0.86
C VAL A 199 -9.54 2.78 1.12
N MET A 200 -10.22 1.75 1.64
CA MET A 200 -11.65 1.79 1.93
C MET A 200 -12.04 2.84 2.98
N THR A 201 -11.16 3.15 3.92
CA THR A 201 -11.44 4.03 5.06
C THR A 201 -10.80 5.41 4.96
N MET A 202 -10.10 5.71 3.85
CA MET A 202 -9.38 6.97 3.72
C MET A 202 -10.32 8.20 3.78
N PRO A 203 -9.84 9.34 4.30
CA PRO A 203 -10.66 10.54 4.49
C PRO A 203 -11.19 11.14 3.18
N ASP A 204 -12.26 11.94 3.26
CA ASP A 204 -12.88 12.58 2.09
C ASP A 204 -11.89 13.44 1.29
N VAL A 205 -11.02 14.19 1.99
CA VAL A 205 -9.99 15.01 1.31
C VAL A 205 -9.05 14.20 0.43
N SER A 206 -8.83 12.93 0.75
CA SER A 206 -8.02 12.04 -0.07
C SER A 206 -8.78 11.53 -1.30
N TRP A 207 -10.11 11.54 -1.28
CA TRP A 207 -10.97 11.21 -2.41
C TRP A 207 -11.28 12.42 -3.30
N GLU A 208 -11.35 13.61 -2.69
CA GLU A 208 -11.56 14.89 -3.37
C GLU A 208 -10.41 15.23 -4.33
N ASP A 209 -9.16 14.98 -3.90
CA ASP A 209 -7.97 15.15 -4.74
C ASP A 209 -7.51 13.80 -5.34
N PRO A 210 -7.73 13.54 -6.65
CA PRO A 210 -7.32 12.29 -7.29
C PRO A 210 -5.81 12.05 -7.20
N VAL A 211 -5.00 13.11 -7.20
CA VAL A 211 -3.53 13.00 -7.10
C VAL A 211 -3.15 12.41 -5.74
N ALA A 212 -3.78 12.90 -4.67
CA ALA A 212 -3.62 12.36 -3.32
C ALA A 212 -4.13 10.92 -3.26
N ALA A 213 -5.32 10.63 -3.80
CA ALA A 213 -5.90 9.29 -3.84
C ALA A 213 -4.94 8.25 -4.42
N TYR A 214 -4.40 8.50 -5.61
CA TYR A 214 -3.50 7.56 -6.29
C TYR A 214 -2.16 7.39 -5.58
N ARG A 215 -1.63 8.44 -4.94
CA ARG A 215 -0.40 8.37 -4.13
C ARG A 215 -0.59 7.51 -2.89
N ILE A 216 -1.64 7.81 -2.14
CA ILE A 216 -1.86 7.21 -0.83
C ILE A 216 -2.37 5.76 -0.98
N ALA A 217 -2.97 5.41 -2.12
CA ALA A 217 -3.35 4.04 -2.48
C ALA A 217 -2.17 3.16 -2.97
N LEU A 218 -0.95 3.65 -3.04
CA LEU A 218 0.21 2.85 -3.46
C LEU A 218 0.42 1.53 -2.68
N PRO A 219 0.06 1.38 -1.37
CA PRO A 219 0.11 0.08 -0.70
C PRO A 219 -0.74 -0.99 -1.37
N ILE A 220 -1.94 -0.67 -1.89
CA ILE A 220 -2.80 -1.69 -2.53
C ILE A 220 -2.25 -2.11 -3.88
N VAL A 221 -1.58 -1.19 -4.60
CA VAL A 221 -0.91 -1.49 -5.86
C VAL A 221 0.23 -2.48 -5.63
N VAL A 222 1.12 -2.17 -4.67
CA VAL A 222 2.24 -3.05 -4.32
C VAL A 222 1.74 -4.41 -3.81
N ALA A 223 0.80 -4.41 -2.86
CA ALA A 223 0.25 -5.65 -2.31
C ALA A 223 -0.48 -6.48 -3.37
N GLY A 224 -1.23 -5.84 -4.27
CA GLY A 224 -1.94 -6.48 -5.37
C GLY A 224 -1.01 -7.14 -6.39
N LEU A 225 0.08 -6.46 -6.79
CA LEU A 225 1.10 -7.03 -7.68
C LEU A 225 1.76 -8.25 -7.04
N LEU A 226 2.17 -8.16 -5.77
CA LEU A 226 2.76 -9.28 -5.03
C LEU A 226 1.77 -10.44 -4.89
N PHE A 227 0.50 -10.16 -4.60
CA PHE A 227 -0.52 -11.19 -4.40
C PHE A 227 -0.89 -11.93 -5.67
N LEU A 228 -1.11 -11.20 -6.77
CA LEU A 228 -1.35 -11.84 -8.05
C LEU A 228 -0.10 -12.55 -8.54
N GLY A 229 1.11 -12.01 -8.29
CA GLY A 229 2.36 -12.69 -8.58
C GLY A 229 2.47 -14.04 -7.87
N GLU A 230 2.17 -14.09 -6.57
CA GLU A 230 2.29 -15.30 -5.74
C GLU A 230 1.14 -16.31 -5.97
N CYS A 231 -0.10 -15.84 -6.13
CA CYS A 231 -1.28 -16.72 -6.13
C CYS A 231 -1.92 -16.91 -7.51
N TYR A 232 -1.82 -15.93 -8.41
CA TYR A 232 -2.54 -15.92 -9.68
C TYR A 232 -1.69 -15.32 -10.84
N PRO A 233 -0.50 -15.86 -11.14
CA PRO A 233 0.47 -15.21 -12.03
C PRO A 233 -0.07 -14.96 -13.45
N ARG A 234 -1.01 -15.80 -13.92
CA ARG A 234 -1.68 -15.62 -15.22
C ARG A 234 -2.59 -14.37 -15.25
N ARG A 235 -3.20 -14.01 -14.11
CA ARG A 235 -4.11 -12.86 -13.97
C ARG A 235 -3.39 -11.54 -13.72
N LEU A 236 -2.11 -11.59 -13.37
CA LEU A 236 -1.26 -10.40 -13.19
C LEU A 236 -1.26 -9.49 -14.43
N LYS A 237 -1.36 -10.09 -15.63
CA LYS A 237 -1.49 -9.37 -16.91
C LYS A 237 -2.71 -8.44 -16.96
N LEU A 238 -3.84 -8.85 -16.36
CA LEU A 238 -5.08 -8.09 -16.41
C LEU A 238 -4.98 -6.82 -15.55
N ILE A 239 -4.43 -6.93 -14.34
CA ILE A 239 -4.19 -5.77 -13.48
C ILE A 239 -3.11 -4.86 -14.08
N ALA A 240 -2.05 -5.44 -14.64
CA ALA A 240 -1.04 -4.65 -15.33
C ALA A 240 -1.63 -3.88 -16.52
N ALA A 241 -2.51 -4.49 -17.30
CA ALA A 241 -3.21 -3.85 -18.40
C ALA A 241 -4.18 -2.74 -17.95
N LEU A 242 -4.68 -2.81 -16.71
CA LEU A 242 -5.51 -1.75 -16.13
C LEU A 242 -4.67 -0.57 -15.61
N TRP A 243 -3.57 -0.86 -14.91
CA TRP A 243 -2.79 0.16 -14.21
C TRP A 243 -1.67 0.79 -15.04
N LEU A 244 -1.12 0.11 -16.05
CA LEU A 244 -0.08 0.68 -16.91
C LEU A 244 -0.60 1.83 -17.80
N PRO A 245 -1.75 1.72 -18.48
CA PRO A 245 -2.25 2.82 -19.31
C PRO A 245 -2.57 4.07 -18.50
N ALA A 246 -2.86 3.92 -17.20
CA ALA A 246 -3.06 5.05 -16.31
C ALA A 246 -1.84 5.98 -16.27
N ALA A 247 -0.62 5.47 -16.51
CA ALA A 247 0.61 6.25 -16.64
C ALA A 247 0.59 7.30 -17.77
N ILE A 248 -0.32 7.17 -18.74
CA ILE A 248 -0.48 8.11 -19.85
C ILE A 248 -1.19 9.38 -19.36
N ILE A 249 -2.07 9.27 -18.36
CA ILE A 249 -2.89 10.39 -17.87
C ILE A 249 -2.03 11.60 -17.45
N PRO A 250 -0.96 11.45 -16.64
CA PRO A 250 -0.10 12.58 -16.24
C PRO A 250 0.68 13.18 -17.41
N LEU A 251 0.98 12.39 -18.44
CA LEU A 251 1.65 12.88 -19.66
C LEU A 251 0.71 13.74 -20.51
N MET A 252 -0.61 13.56 -20.39
CA MET A 252 -1.61 14.32 -21.10
C MET A 252 -2.05 15.61 -20.39
N ILE A 253 -1.64 15.83 -19.13
CA ILE A 253 -1.99 17.04 -18.37
C ILE A 253 -1.04 18.18 -18.80
N PRO A 254 -1.52 19.21 -19.52
CA PRO A 254 -0.69 20.34 -19.91
C PRO A 254 -0.24 21.10 -18.66
N GLY A 255 1.04 21.50 -18.59
CA GLY A 255 1.58 22.25 -17.46
C GLY A 255 2.09 21.40 -16.29
N LEU A 256 1.86 20.08 -16.28
CA LEU A 256 2.42 19.22 -15.24
C LEU A 256 3.95 19.16 -15.32
N TRP A 257 4.53 19.25 -16.52
CA TRP A 257 5.95 19.00 -16.79
C TRP A 257 6.80 20.24 -17.10
N THR A 258 6.15 21.39 -17.28
CA THR A 258 6.79 22.71 -17.37
C THR A 258 7.02 23.26 -15.96
#